data_AF-A0AAV5W9A7-F1
#
_entry.id   AF-A0AAV5W9A7-F1
#
_cell.length_a   1.000
_cell.length_b   1.000
_cell.length_c   1.000
_cell.angle_alpha   90.00
_cell.angle_beta   90.00
_cell.angle_gamma   90.00
#
_symmetry.space_group_name_H-M   'P 1'
#
loop_
_entity.id
_entity.type
_entity.pdbx_description
1 polymer ?
#
loop_
_entity_poly.entity_id
_entity_poly.type
_entity_poly.pdbx_seq_one_letter_code
_entity_poly.pdbx_strand_id
1 'polypeptide(L)'
;LKYFQMLLRVWWTSVATGSRRALAAPSAKLVGTKEDKSFIDTEAPKIASHACINFYTQGDEPGPAIRANPEYPAWLFNMDVKKTDLLEDIDQSSWKYWRALRQRQIEQNRRIQKLKTRFLHLQKSPSMKN
;
A
#
# COMPACT_ATOMS: atom_id res chain seq x y z
N LEU A 1 -16.28 45.05 -17.85
CA LEU A 1 -16.68 44.83 -16.44
C LEU A 1 -17.99 44.02 -16.31
N LYS A 2 -18.12 42.83 -16.92
CA LYS A 2 -19.28 41.93 -16.70
C LYS A 2 -18.91 40.45 -16.49
N TYR A 3 -17.62 40.12 -16.49
CA TYR A 3 -17.13 38.75 -16.30
C TYR A 3 -16.54 38.48 -14.91
N PHE A 4 -16.43 39.51 -14.05
CA PHE A 4 -15.79 39.38 -12.73
C PHE A 4 -16.78 39.09 -11.58
N GLN A 5 -18.09 39.06 -11.84
CA GLN A 5 -19.11 38.80 -10.81
C GLN A 5 -19.71 37.38 -10.86
N MET A 6 -19.33 36.55 -11.84
CA MET A 6 -19.92 35.22 -12.02
C MET A 6 -19.18 34.10 -11.27
N LEU A 7 -17.93 34.33 -10.84
CA LEU A 7 -17.10 33.29 -10.20
C LEU A 7 -17.13 33.28 -8.65
N LEU A 8 -17.93 34.14 -8.01
CA LEU A 8 -18.03 34.21 -6.55
C LEU A 8 -19.37 33.70 -5.99
N ARG A 9 -20.20 33.03 -6.82
CA ARG A 9 -21.54 32.56 -6.39
C ARG A 9 -21.74 31.03 -6.35
N VAL A 10 -20.69 30.24 -6.61
CA VAL A 10 -20.82 28.76 -6.69
C VAL A 10 -20.30 28.03 -5.44
N TRP A 11 -19.77 28.75 -4.44
CA TRP A 11 -19.21 28.10 -3.25
C TRP A 11 -19.70 28.68 -1.94
N TRP A 12 -21.03 28.86 -1.82
CA TRP A 12 -21.66 29.02 -0.51
C TRP A 12 -23.17 28.73 -0.55
N THR A 13 -23.52 27.46 -0.41
CA THR A 13 -24.78 26.85 0.10
C THR A 13 -24.65 25.36 -0.23
N SER A 14 -24.69 24.37 0.66
CA SER A 14 -25.62 24.22 1.76
C SER A 14 -25.08 23.27 2.82
N VAL A 15 -25.48 23.61 4.05
CA VAL A 15 -25.43 22.90 5.33
C VAL A 15 -25.72 21.40 5.23
N ALA A 16 -25.01 20.65 6.07
CA ALA A 16 -25.25 19.25 6.38
C ALA A 16 -26.60 19.03 7.10
N THR A 17 -27.41 18.12 6.55
CA THR A 17 -28.49 17.39 7.23
C THR A 17 -28.57 16.04 6.50
N GLY A 18 -28.32 14.89 7.12
CA GLY A 18 -29.12 14.27 8.15
C GLY A 18 -29.31 12.81 7.72
N SER A 19 -29.14 11.89 8.67
CA SER A 19 -29.22 10.43 8.53
C SER A 19 -30.31 9.96 7.56
N ARG A 20 -29.91 9.30 6.46
CA ARG A 20 -30.85 8.50 5.67
C ARG A 20 -31.05 7.16 6.38
N ARG A 21 -32.22 6.98 6.99
CA ARG A 21 -32.70 5.68 7.47
C ARG A 21 -32.67 4.70 6.29
N ALA A 22 -31.92 3.61 6.42
CA ALA A 22 -31.96 2.51 5.48
C ALA A 22 -33.28 1.76 5.68
N LEU A 23 -34.25 1.97 4.79
CA LEU A 23 -35.48 1.19 4.73
C LEU A 23 -35.18 -0.13 3.99
N ALA A 24 -35.45 -1.23 4.69
CA ALA A 24 -35.56 -2.62 4.26
C ALA A 24 -35.06 -2.93 2.83
N ALA A 25 -33.84 -3.47 2.74
CA ALA A 25 -33.39 -4.13 1.52
C ALA A 25 -34.14 -5.47 1.35
N PRO A 26 -34.69 -5.78 0.16
CA PRO A 26 -35.28 -7.07 -0.11
C PRO A 26 -34.20 -8.15 0.01
N SER A 27 -34.54 -9.24 0.72
CA SER A 27 -33.85 -10.52 0.79
C SER A 27 -32.50 -10.53 0.08
N ALA A 28 -31.42 -10.35 0.85
CA ALA A 28 -30.08 -10.61 0.36
C ALA A 28 -30.10 -12.03 -0.22
N LYS A 29 -30.07 -12.13 -1.56
CA LYS A 29 -29.81 -13.41 -2.22
C LYS A 29 -28.56 -13.95 -1.55
N LEU A 30 -28.61 -15.20 -1.11
CA LEU A 30 -27.47 -15.93 -0.58
C LEU A 30 -26.39 -15.86 -1.67
N VAL A 31 -25.53 -14.84 -1.60
CA VAL A 31 -24.35 -14.73 -2.45
C VAL A 31 -23.59 -15.97 -2.07
N GLY A 32 -23.48 -16.93 -3.00
CA GLY A 32 -22.79 -18.18 -2.79
C GLY A 32 -21.51 -17.88 -2.04
N THR A 33 -21.39 -18.45 -0.83
CA THR A 33 -20.23 -18.26 0.02
C THR A 33 -19.03 -18.66 -0.83
N LYS A 34 -18.21 -17.68 -1.20
CA LYS A 34 -16.95 -17.98 -1.88
C LYS A 34 -16.16 -18.83 -0.89
N GLU A 35 -15.83 -20.05 -1.29
CA GLU A 35 -14.97 -20.92 -0.51
C GLU A 35 -13.69 -20.16 -0.18
N ASP A 36 -13.35 -20.10 1.11
CA ASP A 36 -12.17 -19.41 1.57
C ASP A 36 -10.94 -20.27 1.26
N LYS A 37 -10.30 -19.98 0.12
CA LYS A 37 -9.06 -20.62 -0.34
C LYS A 37 -7.80 -19.94 0.21
N SER A 38 -7.90 -19.15 1.29
CA SER A 38 -6.73 -18.59 1.97
C SER A 38 -5.90 -19.60 2.76
N PHE A 39 -6.31 -20.88 2.75
CA PHE A 39 -5.58 -21.97 3.38
C PHE A 39 -4.17 -22.10 2.80
N ILE A 40 -3.16 -21.99 3.67
CA ILE A 40 -1.76 -22.21 3.33
C ILE A 40 -1.46 -23.69 3.56
N ASP A 41 -0.95 -24.38 2.53
CA ASP A 41 -0.51 -25.75 2.66
C ASP A 41 0.60 -25.88 3.73
N THR A 42 0.47 -26.84 4.64
CA THR A 42 1.46 -27.12 5.70
C THR A 42 2.44 -28.23 5.32
N GLU A 43 2.10 -29.01 4.28
CA GLU A 43 2.87 -30.19 3.88
C GLU A 43 4.19 -29.81 3.17
N ALA A 44 5.31 -29.99 3.86
CA ALA A 44 6.65 -29.72 3.34
C ALA A 44 6.96 -30.33 1.95
N PRO A 45 6.63 -31.61 1.64
CA PRO A 45 6.96 -32.18 0.32
C PRO A 45 6.18 -31.51 -0.82
N LYS A 46 4.96 -31.03 -0.55
CA LYS A 46 4.13 -30.32 -1.53
C LYS A 46 4.72 -28.94 -1.85
N ILE A 47 5.12 -28.20 -0.82
CA ILE A 47 5.73 -26.85 -0.95
C ILE A 47 7.08 -26.90 -1.65
N ALA A 48 7.89 -27.95 -1.39
CA ALA A 48 9.20 -28.09 -2.01
C ALA A 48 9.14 -28.46 -3.50
N SER A 49 8.07 -29.15 -3.92
CA SER A 49 7.93 -29.65 -5.29
C SER A 49 7.11 -28.74 -6.20
N HIS A 50 6.14 -27.99 -5.66
CA HIS A 50 5.20 -27.21 -6.45
C HIS A 50 5.04 -25.78 -5.91
N ALA A 51 4.77 -24.85 -6.82
CA ALA A 51 4.40 -23.49 -6.48
C ALA A 51 2.88 -23.40 -6.22
N CYS A 52 2.48 -23.32 -4.95
CA CYS A 52 1.08 -23.19 -4.54
C CYS A 52 0.52 -21.76 -4.74
N ILE A 53 0.52 -21.27 -5.99
CA ILE A 53 0.10 -19.90 -6.36
C ILE A 53 -1.34 -19.87 -6.92
N ASN A 54 -1.89 -21.03 -7.30
CA ASN A 54 -3.18 -21.11 -7.97
C ASN A 54 -4.31 -20.63 -7.04
N PHE A 55 -5.03 -19.58 -7.45
CA PHE A 55 -6.19 -19.04 -6.75
C PHE A 55 -7.52 -19.42 -7.39
N TYR A 56 -7.49 -20.07 -8.56
CA TYR A 56 -8.71 -20.47 -9.26
C TYR A 56 -9.36 -21.69 -8.60
N THR A 57 -10.69 -21.71 -8.57
CA THR A 57 -11.46 -22.86 -8.06
C THR A 57 -11.49 -24.04 -9.04
N GLN A 58 -11.28 -23.77 -10.32
CA GLN A 58 -11.41 -24.74 -11.41
C GLN A 58 -10.04 -25.11 -11.99
N GLY A 59 -9.14 -25.64 -11.15
CA GLY A 59 -7.82 -26.09 -11.61
C GLY A 59 -7.29 -27.23 -10.75
N ASP A 60 -6.40 -28.02 -11.33
CA ASP A 60 -5.70 -29.07 -10.61
C ASP A 60 -4.85 -28.43 -9.49
N GLU A 61 -5.12 -28.82 -8.25
CA GLU A 61 -4.23 -28.62 -7.12
C GLU A 61 -3.25 -29.81 -7.11
N PRO A 62 -1.92 -29.62 -7.02
CA PRO A 62 -1.13 -28.41 -6.76
C PRO A 62 -0.80 -27.58 -8.02
N GLY A 63 -0.41 -26.31 -7.83
CA GLY A 63 0.01 -25.42 -8.93
C GLY A 63 1.27 -25.89 -9.70
N PRO A 64 1.85 -25.06 -10.57
CA PRO A 64 2.97 -25.47 -11.43
C PRO A 64 4.14 -26.09 -10.64
N ALA A 65 4.64 -27.25 -11.11
CA ALA A 65 5.79 -27.91 -10.52
C ALA A 65 7.08 -27.08 -10.68
N ILE A 66 7.90 -27.07 -9.63
CA ILE A 66 9.23 -26.44 -9.65
C ILE A 66 10.15 -27.30 -10.51
N ARG A 67 10.71 -26.68 -11.54
CA ARG A 67 11.57 -27.30 -12.54
C ARG A 67 13.04 -27.24 -12.11
N ALA A 68 13.91 -27.88 -12.89
CA ALA A 68 15.35 -27.80 -12.65
C ALA A 68 15.90 -26.40 -12.98
N ASN A 69 16.97 -25.98 -12.29
CA ASN A 69 17.62 -24.68 -12.47
C ASN A 69 17.90 -24.24 -13.94
N PRO A 70 18.39 -25.10 -14.87
CA PRO A 70 18.72 -24.67 -16.23
C PRO A 70 17.49 -24.30 -17.09
N GLU A 71 16.29 -24.66 -16.65
CA GLU A 71 15.05 -24.31 -17.35
C GLU A 71 14.64 -22.85 -17.09
N TYR A 72 15.14 -22.26 -16.01
CA TYR A 72 14.89 -20.87 -15.67
C TYR A 72 15.94 -19.95 -16.32
N PRO A 73 15.55 -18.73 -16.70
CA PRO A 73 16.47 -17.79 -17.30
C PRO A 73 17.56 -17.37 -16.31
N ALA A 74 18.79 -17.20 -16.79
CA ALA A 74 19.97 -16.92 -15.95
C ALA A 74 19.84 -15.65 -15.11
N TRP A 75 19.08 -14.64 -15.57
CA TRP A 75 18.89 -13.40 -14.81
C TRP A 75 18.18 -13.63 -13.46
N LEU A 76 17.39 -14.70 -13.32
CA LEU A 76 16.66 -15.01 -12.09
C LEU A 76 17.62 -15.20 -10.90
N PHE A 77 18.74 -15.88 -11.15
CA PHE A 77 19.75 -16.16 -10.13
C PHE A 77 20.73 -15.00 -9.91
N ASN A 78 20.71 -14.00 -10.80
CA ASN A 78 21.52 -12.79 -10.69
C ASN A 78 20.81 -11.64 -9.97
N MET A 79 19.59 -11.86 -9.46
CA MET A 79 18.84 -10.83 -8.73
C MET A 79 19.41 -10.61 -7.31
N ASP A 80 19.40 -9.34 -6.88
CA ASP A 80 19.78 -8.95 -5.52
C ASP A 80 18.72 -9.43 -4.50
N VAL A 81 18.92 -10.59 -3.87
CA VAL A 81 18.03 -11.13 -2.80
C VAL A 81 18.39 -10.56 -1.41
N LYS A 82 19.48 -9.81 -1.32
CA LYS A 82 19.94 -9.23 -0.06
C LYS A 82 19.00 -8.11 0.41
N LYS A 83 19.03 -7.83 1.71
CA LYS A 83 18.39 -6.64 2.27
C LYS A 83 18.92 -5.40 1.55
N THR A 84 18.04 -4.45 1.27
CA THR A 84 18.42 -3.15 0.72
C THR A 84 19.49 -2.49 1.57
N ASP A 85 20.57 -2.07 0.92
CA ASP A 85 21.69 -1.36 1.55
C ASP A 85 21.24 -0.03 2.19
N LEU A 86 22.01 0.45 3.16
CA LEU A 86 21.78 1.75 3.76
C LEU A 86 22.15 2.86 2.76
N LEU A 87 21.53 4.03 2.89
CA LEU A 87 21.80 5.16 1.98
C LEU A 87 23.30 5.53 1.92
N GLU A 88 24.01 5.36 3.03
CA GLU A 88 25.43 5.70 3.17
C GLU A 88 26.35 4.71 2.44
N ASP A 89 25.89 3.47 2.23
CA ASP A 89 26.64 2.41 1.56
C ASP A 89 26.41 2.40 0.04
N ILE A 90 25.39 3.11 -0.45
CA ILE A 90 25.06 3.17 -1.88
C ILE A 90 25.88 4.27 -2.55
N ASP A 91 26.53 3.91 -3.66
CA ASP A 91 27.26 4.87 -4.50
C ASP A 91 26.34 5.99 -5.04
N GLN A 92 26.78 7.23 -4.86
CA GLN A 92 26.05 8.46 -5.22
C GLN A 92 25.85 8.63 -6.73
N SER A 93 26.70 7.99 -7.54
CA SER A 93 26.57 8.00 -9.00
C SER A 93 25.40 7.13 -9.49
N SER A 94 24.94 6.19 -8.66
CA SER A 94 23.87 5.27 -9.00
C SER A 94 22.48 5.89 -8.81
N TRP A 95 21.55 5.56 -9.72
CA TRP A 95 20.14 5.96 -9.56
C TRP A 95 19.51 5.43 -8.26
N LYS A 96 20.00 4.27 -7.77
CA LYS A 96 19.53 3.63 -6.53
C LYS A 96 19.69 4.58 -5.33
N TYR A 97 20.79 5.34 -5.29
CA TYR A 97 21.07 6.31 -4.22
C TYR A 97 19.99 7.40 -4.16
N TRP A 98 19.71 8.03 -5.29
CA TRP A 98 18.74 9.12 -5.37
C TRP A 98 17.32 8.68 -5.01
N ARG A 99 16.94 7.45 -5.39
CA ARG A 99 15.67 6.84 -4.96
C ARG A 99 15.62 6.68 -3.44
N ALA A 100 16.68 6.14 -2.83
CA ALA A 100 16.77 5.95 -1.38
C ALA A 100 16.78 7.29 -0.62
N LEU A 101 17.48 8.31 -1.14
CA LEU A 101 17.50 9.66 -0.58
C LEU A 101 16.10 10.26 -0.57
N ARG A 102 15.37 10.13 -1.69
CA ARG A 102 14.00 10.66 -1.80
C ARG A 102 13.05 9.99 -0.81
N GLN A 103 13.15 8.68 -0.65
CA GLN A 103 12.38 7.92 0.32
C GLN A 103 12.65 8.43 1.76
N ARG A 104 13.92 8.63 2.13
CA ARG A 104 14.33 9.15 3.44
C ARG A 104 13.76 10.56 3.70
N GLN A 105 13.78 11.43 2.70
CA GLN A 105 13.18 12.78 2.80
C GLN A 105 11.67 12.72 3.05
N ILE A 106 10.95 11.85 2.33
CA ILE A 106 9.49 11.67 2.52
C ILE A 106 9.20 11.20 3.94
N GLU A 107 9.96 10.23 4.45
CA GLU A 107 9.81 9.71 5.80
C GLU A 107 10.09 10.77 6.87
N GLN A 108 11.17 11.55 6.71
CA GLN A 108 11.47 12.67 7.60
C GLN A 108 10.34 13.70 7.60
N ASN A 109 9.82 14.07 6.43
CA ASN A 109 8.70 15.00 6.31
C ASN A 109 7.44 14.49 7.00
N ARG A 110 7.11 13.20 6.84
CA ARG A 110 5.99 12.56 7.55
C ARG A 110 6.18 12.61 9.08
N ARG A 111 7.40 12.35 9.57
CA ARG A 111 7.73 12.44 11.00
C ARG A 111 7.56 13.87 11.50
N ILE A 112 8.11 14.86 10.80
CA ILE A 112 8.00 16.29 11.14
C ILE A 112 6.54 16.74 11.16
N GLN A 113 5.74 16.38 10.16
CA GLN A 113 4.32 16.72 10.11
C GLN A 113 3.55 16.14 11.31
N LYS A 114 3.83 14.89 11.69
CA LYS A 114 3.23 14.25 12.87
C LYS A 114 3.61 14.95 14.18
N LEU A 115 4.84 15.47 14.29
CA LEU A 115 5.29 16.21 15.47
C LEU A 115 4.66 17.61 15.53
N LYS A 116 4.53 18.30 14.39
CA LYS A 116 3.87 19.62 14.30
C LYS A 116 2.44 19.56 14.83
N THR A 117 1.68 18.53 14.47
CA THR A 117 0.29 18.39 14.93
C THR A 117 0.20 17.99 16.40
N ARG A 118 1.10 17.15 16.90
CA ARG A 118 1.10 16.69 18.30
C ARG A 118 1.47 17.79 19.31
N PHE A 119 2.37 18.70 18.94
CA PHE A 119 2.87 19.73 19.83
C PHE A 119 2.28 21.12 19.59
N LEU A 120 1.13 21.21 18.90
CA LEU A 120 0.48 22.48 18.56
C LEU A 120 0.28 23.39 19.80
N HIS A 121 -0.07 22.79 20.93
CA HIS A 121 -0.29 23.46 22.22
C HIS A 121 1.01 23.98 22.86
N LEU A 122 2.14 23.31 22.62
CA LEU A 122 3.46 23.71 23.13
C LEU A 122 4.12 24.78 22.27
N GLN A 123 3.79 24.86 20.97
CA GLN A 123 4.33 25.88 20.06
C GLN A 123 3.93 27.32 20.42
N LYS A 124 2.88 27.53 21.22
CA LYS A 124 2.45 28.85 21.70
C LYS A 124 2.80 29.12 23.18
N SER A 125 3.51 28.22 23.85
CA SER A 125 3.79 28.37 25.28
C SER A 125 4.79 29.51 25.54
N PRO A 126 4.64 30.27 26.64
CA PRO A 126 5.62 31.29 27.04
C PRO A 126 7.04 30.73 27.24
N SER A 127 7.16 29.45 27.59
CA SER A 127 8.46 28.77 27.83
C SER A 127 9.32 28.59 26.56
N MET A 128 8.73 28.67 25.36
CA MET A 128 9.44 28.51 24.08
C MET A 128 9.83 29.85 23.42
N LYS A 129 9.49 30.99 24.05
CA LYS A 129 9.69 32.35 23.49
C LYS A 129 10.89 33.10 24.08
N ASN A 130 11.69 32.43 24.90
CA ASN A 130 12.89 33.00 25.54
C ASN A 130 14.12 32.81 24.66
#